data_AF-A0A9P6DZA2-F1
#
_entry.id   AF-A0A9P6DZA2-F1
#
_cell.length_a   1.000
_cell.length_b   1.000
_cell.length_c   1.000
_cell.angle_alpha   90.00
_cell.angle_beta   90.00
_cell.angle_gamma   90.00
#
_symmetry.space_group_name_H-M   'P 1'
#
loop_
_entity.id
_entity.type
_entity.pdbx_description
1 polymer ?
#
loop_
_entity_poly.entity_id
_entity_poly.type
_entity_poly.pdbx_seq_one_letter_code
_entity_poly.pdbx_strand_id
1 'polypeptide(L)'
;MIPGTVDPTRPIDSELVLEFNTRSERARAEVAELVSETWAQSPLVLFTEVRGSRSPASKSVKELLKPYALLPRPVIFDVDQRTDEAVLRPLLFRLTSSKSLPIVIVGGKVMAAQELVTLDASGDLTDVLEAAGAVVDGLPGKFRKQAP
;
A
#
# COMPACT_ATOMS: atom_id res chain seq x y z
N MET A 1 -3.27 12.82 -17.07
CA MET A 1 -4.06 12.36 -18.24
C MET A 1 -3.15 12.38 -19.46
N ILE A 2 -3.12 11.30 -20.24
CA ILE A 2 -2.31 11.24 -21.46
C ILE A 2 -2.99 12.12 -22.53
N PRO A 3 -2.27 13.05 -23.19
CA PRO A 3 -2.85 13.87 -24.26
C PRO A 3 -3.43 13.03 -25.40
N GLY A 4 -4.57 13.43 -25.96
CA GLY A 4 -5.21 12.71 -27.08
C GLY A 4 -4.38 12.67 -28.39
N THR A 5 -3.26 13.38 -28.43
CA THR A 5 -2.29 13.39 -29.52
C THR A 5 -1.27 12.26 -29.47
N VAL A 6 -1.29 11.42 -28.42
CA VAL A 6 -0.36 10.30 -28.24
C VAL A 6 -0.86 9.08 -29.01
N ASP A 7 -0.04 8.55 -29.92
CA ASP A 7 -0.31 7.33 -30.68
C ASP A 7 -0.17 6.10 -29.78
N PRO A 8 -1.27 5.37 -29.46
CA PRO A 8 -1.24 4.24 -28.55
C PRO A 8 -0.60 2.97 -29.15
N THR A 9 -0.26 2.98 -30.45
CA THR A 9 0.44 1.87 -31.11
C THR A 9 1.96 1.93 -30.95
N ARG A 10 2.48 3.05 -30.42
CA ARG A 10 3.91 3.25 -30.13
C ARG A 10 4.14 3.23 -28.62
N PRO A 11 5.37 2.89 -28.16
CA PRO A 11 5.74 3.06 -26.77
C PRO A 11 5.47 4.50 -26.33
N ILE A 12 4.71 4.66 -25.24
CA ILE A 12 4.41 5.96 -24.66
C ILE A 12 5.72 6.57 -24.16
N ASP A 13 5.97 7.84 -24.49
CA ASP A 13 7.11 8.56 -23.96
C ASP A 13 7.01 8.65 -22.43
N SER A 14 8.04 8.20 -21.73
CA SER A 14 8.09 8.20 -20.27
C SER A 14 7.90 9.60 -19.67
N GLU A 15 8.30 10.66 -20.38
CA GLU A 15 8.14 12.05 -19.90
C GLU A 15 6.66 12.49 -19.89
N LEU A 16 5.76 11.78 -20.57
CA LEU A 16 4.31 12.05 -20.54
C LEU A 16 3.59 11.34 -19.38
N VAL A 17 4.27 10.41 -18.71
CA VAL A 17 3.73 9.59 -17.62
C VAL A 17 4.37 9.97 -16.29
N LEU A 18 5.66 10.29 -16.30
CA LEU A 18 6.44 10.61 -15.13
C LEU A 18 6.45 12.11 -14.88
N GLU A 19 6.35 12.51 -13.62
CA GLU A 19 6.42 13.91 -13.19
C GLU A 19 7.86 14.43 -13.06
N PHE A 20 8.86 13.61 -13.40
CA PHE A 20 10.28 13.92 -13.28
C PHE A 20 11.07 13.59 -14.55
N ASN A 21 12.19 14.27 -14.77
CA ASN A 21 13.02 14.07 -15.96
C ASN A 21 13.97 12.88 -15.76
N THR A 22 13.73 11.78 -16.48
CA THR A 22 14.52 10.54 -16.37
C THR A 22 15.95 10.66 -16.88
N ARG A 23 16.28 11.72 -17.64
CA ARG A 23 17.60 11.99 -18.22
C ARG A 23 18.38 13.06 -17.45
N SER A 24 17.81 13.60 -16.37
CA SER A 24 18.48 14.53 -15.47
C SER A 24 19.59 13.83 -14.68
N GLU A 25 20.72 14.51 -14.46
CA GLU A 25 21.74 14.07 -13.49
C GLU A 25 21.16 13.90 -12.06
N ARG A 26 20.01 14.54 -11.79
CA ARG A 26 19.28 14.45 -10.51
C ARG A 26 18.13 13.45 -10.52
N ALA A 27 17.88 12.74 -11.62
CA ALA A 27 16.73 11.83 -11.77
C ALA A 27 16.60 10.84 -10.60
N ARG A 28 17.73 10.30 -10.11
CA ARG A 28 17.74 9.36 -8.98
C ARG A 28 17.31 10.01 -7.65
N ALA A 29 17.70 11.27 -7.44
CA ALA A 29 17.31 12.02 -6.25
C ALA A 29 15.82 12.39 -6.31
N GLU A 30 15.35 12.85 -7.48
CA GLU A 30 13.94 13.18 -7.72
C GLU A 30 13.03 11.94 -7.49
N VAL A 31 13.44 10.76 -7.97
CA VAL A 31 12.73 9.50 -7.70
C VAL A 31 12.70 9.18 -6.21
N ALA A 32 13.82 9.34 -5.50
CA ALA A 32 13.88 9.04 -4.07
C ALA A 32 12.97 9.98 -3.26
N GLU A 33 12.91 11.25 -3.63
CA GLU A 33 12.00 12.24 -3.03
C GLU A 33 10.53 11.87 -3.29
N LEU A 34 10.18 11.55 -4.54
CA LEU A 34 8.82 11.11 -4.90
C LEU A 34 8.40 9.84 -4.15
N VAL A 35 9.29 8.87 -4.01
CA VAL A 35 9.04 7.64 -3.24
C VAL A 35 8.81 7.98 -1.77
N SER A 36 9.66 8.84 -1.19
CA SER A 36 9.52 9.28 0.20
C SER A 36 8.20 10.00 0.44
N GLU A 37 7.82 10.92 -0.45
CA GLU A 37 6.56 11.66 -0.36
C GLU A 37 5.35 10.72 -0.47
N THR A 38 5.39 9.78 -1.42
CA THR A 38 4.32 8.79 -1.61
C THR A 38 4.06 7.99 -0.33
N TRP A 39 5.12 7.50 0.32
CA TRP A 39 4.98 6.73 1.57
C TRP A 39 4.63 7.59 2.78
N ALA A 40 5.02 8.87 2.80
CA ALA A 40 4.55 9.80 3.83
C ALA A 40 3.03 10.05 3.74
N GLN A 41 2.49 10.12 2.51
CA GLN A 41 1.05 10.29 2.29
C GLN A 41 0.25 8.99 2.47
N SER A 42 0.87 7.85 2.15
CA SER A 42 0.25 6.51 2.19
C SER A 42 1.13 5.50 2.93
N PRO A 43 1.35 5.67 4.24
CA PRO A 43 2.27 4.84 5.04
C PRO A 43 1.83 3.38 5.12
N LEU A 44 0.53 3.10 4.95
CA LEU A 44 -0.03 1.76 4.92
C LEU A 44 -0.91 1.56 3.67
N VAL A 45 -0.53 0.57 2.85
CA VAL A 45 -1.28 0.16 1.65
C VAL A 45 -1.63 -1.33 1.76
N LEU A 46 -2.89 -1.65 1.47
CA LEU A 46 -3.42 -3.01 1.49
C LEU A 46 -3.98 -3.37 0.11
N PHE A 47 -3.52 -4.47 -0.46
CA PHE A 47 -4.19 -5.13 -1.58
C PHE A 47 -4.94 -6.33 -1.05
N THR A 48 -6.25 -6.33 -1.19
CA THR A 48 -7.16 -7.31 -0.59
C THR A 48 -8.08 -7.93 -1.62
N GLU A 49 -8.76 -9.01 -1.23
CA GLU A 49 -9.89 -9.55 -1.98
C GLU A 49 -11.14 -9.69 -1.11
N VAL A 50 -12.28 -9.32 -1.68
CA VAL A 50 -13.58 -9.28 -1.00
C VAL A 50 -14.37 -10.56 -1.26
N ARG A 51 -14.25 -11.12 -2.47
CA ARG A 51 -14.91 -12.33 -2.93
C ARG A 51 -13.88 -13.45 -3.10
N GLY A 52 -14.24 -14.68 -2.74
CA GLY A 52 -13.41 -15.86 -2.93
C GLY A 52 -12.91 -16.52 -1.64
N SER A 53 -12.20 -17.64 -1.80
CA SER A 53 -11.79 -18.55 -0.72
C SER A 53 -10.77 -17.93 0.25
N ARG A 54 -9.99 -16.94 -0.19
CA ARG A 54 -8.98 -16.24 0.61
C ARG A 54 -9.45 -14.88 1.15
N SER A 55 -10.70 -14.49 0.88
CA SER A 55 -11.33 -13.30 1.49
C SER A 55 -11.31 -13.29 3.03
N PRO A 56 -11.34 -14.44 3.76
CA PRO A 56 -11.20 -14.41 5.22
C PRO A 56 -9.88 -13.81 5.68
N ALA A 57 -8.76 -14.13 5.02
CA ALA A 57 -7.45 -13.57 5.38
C ALA A 57 -7.40 -12.04 5.17
N SER A 58 -7.99 -11.56 4.07
CA SER A 58 -8.12 -10.12 3.82
C SER A 58 -8.96 -9.42 4.89
N LYS A 59 -10.06 -10.03 5.33
CA LYS A 59 -10.88 -9.51 6.44
C LYS A 59 -10.11 -9.50 7.74
N SER A 60 -9.39 -10.57 8.08
CA SER A 60 -8.59 -10.67 9.30
C SER A 60 -7.55 -9.54 9.40
N VAL A 61 -6.84 -9.23 8.32
CA VAL A 61 -5.87 -8.11 8.30
C VAL A 61 -6.57 -6.77 8.51
N LYS A 62 -7.71 -6.54 7.84
CA LYS A 62 -8.49 -5.30 8.03
C LYS A 62 -8.96 -5.16 9.48
N GLU A 63 -9.49 -6.23 10.09
CA GLU A 63 -9.93 -6.22 11.50
C GLU A 63 -8.77 -6.00 12.47
N LEU A 64 -7.60 -6.61 12.23
CA LEU A 64 -6.41 -6.42 13.07
C LEU A 64 -5.95 -4.96 13.10
N LEU A 65 -6.06 -4.25 11.98
CA LEU A 65 -5.62 -2.86 11.86
C LEU A 65 -6.65 -1.82 12.35
N LYS A 66 -7.94 -2.17 12.43
CA LYS A 66 -8.99 -1.23 12.88
C LYS A 66 -8.73 -0.57 14.24
N PRO A 67 -8.29 -1.31 15.29
CA PRO A 67 -8.06 -0.73 16.61
C PRO A 67 -6.97 0.34 16.65
N TYR A 68 -6.04 0.34 15.68
CA TYR A 68 -4.95 1.32 15.64
C TYR A 68 -5.40 2.71 15.18
N ALA A 69 -6.61 2.85 14.63
CA ALA A 69 -7.22 4.14 14.27
C ALA A 69 -6.26 5.10 13.52
N LEU A 70 -5.53 4.55 12.54
CA LEU A 70 -4.40 5.21 11.87
C LEU A 70 -4.79 6.48 11.09
N LEU A 71 -3.92 7.49 11.18
CA LEU A 71 -3.94 8.68 10.33
C LEU A 71 -2.57 8.86 9.63
N PRO A 72 -2.49 9.02 8.31
CA PRO A 72 -3.58 8.91 7.34
C PRO A 72 -4.20 7.50 7.31
N ARG A 73 -5.44 7.42 6.83
CA ARG A 73 -6.17 6.14 6.75
C ARG A 73 -5.42 5.19 5.80
N PRO A 74 -5.41 3.87 6.09
CA PRO A 74 -4.82 2.91 5.18
C PRO A 74 -5.45 2.98 3.79
N VAL A 75 -4.64 2.96 2.74
CA VAL A 75 -5.12 2.90 1.36
C VAL A 75 -5.43 1.45 1.04
N ILE A 76 -6.68 1.16 0.66
CA ILE A 76 -7.15 -0.21 0.44
C ILE A 76 -7.59 -0.37 -1.01
N PHE A 77 -7.01 -1.36 -1.69
CA PHE A 77 -7.39 -1.79 -3.03
C PHE A 77 -8.03 -3.18 -2.96
N ASP A 78 -9.34 -3.25 -3.20
CA ASP A 78 -10.06 -4.51 -3.38
C ASP A 78 -9.83 -5.02 -4.82
N VAL A 79 -8.79 -5.84 -4.99
CA VAL A 79 -8.24 -6.26 -6.29
C VAL A 79 -9.29 -7.01 -7.13
N ASP A 80 -10.11 -7.84 -6.49
CA ASP A 80 -11.16 -8.63 -7.13
C ASP A 80 -12.40 -7.81 -7.55
N GLN A 81 -12.48 -6.55 -7.15
CA GLN A 81 -13.55 -5.64 -7.57
C GLN A 81 -13.13 -4.76 -8.75
N ARG A 82 -11.88 -4.86 -9.21
CA ARG A 82 -11.37 -4.04 -10.30
C ARG A 82 -11.55 -4.71 -11.65
N THR A 83 -11.83 -3.91 -12.67
CA THR A 83 -12.00 -4.37 -14.05
C THR A 83 -10.70 -4.90 -14.68
N ASP A 84 -9.54 -4.44 -14.19
CA ASP A 84 -8.20 -4.81 -14.64
C ASP A 84 -7.56 -5.93 -13.80
N GLU A 85 -8.35 -6.64 -12.96
CA GLU A 85 -7.87 -7.68 -12.05
C GLU A 85 -6.93 -8.71 -12.73
N ALA A 86 -7.31 -9.19 -13.91
CA ALA A 86 -6.58 -10.22 -14.65
C ALA A 86 -5.14 -9.80 -14.99
N VAL A 87 -4.89 -8.49 -15.09
CA VAL A 87 -3.57 -7.90 -15.33
C VAL A 87 -2.92 -7.49 -14.01
N LEU A 88 -3.68 -6.84 -13.13
CA LEU A 88 -3.18 -6.30 -11.87
C LEU A 88 -2.68 -7.40 -10.91
N ARG A 89 -3.44 -8.48 -10.74
CA ARG A 89 -3.13 -9.53 -9.75
C ARG A 89 -1.77 -10.21 -10.04
N PRO A 90 -1.46 -10.67 -11.27
CA PRO A 90 -0.12 -11.18 -11.59
C PRO A 90 1.00 -10.15 -11.41
N LEU A 91 0.75 -8.87 -11.74
CA LEU A 91 1.74 -7.81 -11.58
C LEU A 91 2.08 -7.56 -10.11
N LEU A 92 1.07 -7.52 -9.24
CA LEU A 92 1.27 -7.40 -7.80
C LEU A 92 2.13 -8.55 -7.28
N PHE A 93 1.77 -9.79 -7.60
CA PHE A 93 2.54 -10.98 -7.18
C PHE A 93 3.99 -10.95 -7.65
N ARG A 94 4.25 -10.47 -8.87
CA ARG A 94 5.60 -10.31 -9.39
C ARG A 94 6.38 -9.22 -8.66
N LEU A 95 5.79 -8.04 -8.46
CA LEU A 95 6.48 -6.89 -7.88
C LEU A 95 6.70 -7.03 -6.38
N THR A 96 5.81 -7.73 -5.68
CA THR A 96 5.89 -7.90 -4.21
C THR A 96 6.42 -9.27 -3.81
N SER A 97 6.81 -10.12 -4.78
CA SER A 97 7.18 -11.53 -4.57
C SER A 97 6.14 -12.35 -3.79
N SER A 98 4.90 -11.87 -3.72
CA SER A 98 3.81 -12.51 -2.97
C SER A 98 3.10 -13.55 -3.82
N LYS A 99 2.60 -14.62 -3.21
CA LYS A 99 1.86 -15.70 -3.92
C LYS A 99 0.34 -15.59 -3.75
N SER A 100 -0.11 -14.67 -2.90
CA SER A 100 -1.48 -14.56 -2.46
C SER A 100 -1.79 -13.16 -1.94
N LEU A 101 -3.07 -12.78 -2.03
CA LEU A 101 -3.63 -11.69 -1.24
C LEU A 101 -4.00 -12.23 0.17
N PRO A 102 -4.06 -11.37 1.20
CA PRO A 102 -3.75 -9.94 1.17
C PRO A 102 -2.24 -9.67 1.05
N ILE A 103 -1.89 -8.56 0.39
CA ILE A 103 -0.53 -8.00 0.42
C ILE A 103 -0.58 -6.72 1.25
N VAL A 104 0.32 -6.63 2.22
CA VAL A 104 0.45 -5.47 3.11
C VAL A 104 1.77 -4.77 2.78
N ILE A 105 1.72 -3.45 2.61
CA ILE A 105 2.92 -2.64 2.40
C ILE A 105 2.94 -1.53 3.45
N VAL A 106 4.01 -1.51 4.25
CA VAL A 106 4.23 -0.55 5.33
C VAL A 106 5.48 0.26 5.01
N GLY A 107 5.35 1.57 4.81
CA GLY A 107 6.48 2.45 4.47
C GLY A 107 7.29 1.98 3.24
N GLY A 108 6.63 1.37 2.25
CA GLY A 108 7.26 0.81 1.06
C GLY A 108 7.86 -0.58 1.19
N LYS A 109 7.80 -1.19 2.38
CA LYS A 109 8.22 -2.58 2.60
C LYS A 109 7.04 -3.52 2.56
N VAL A 110 7.13 -4.55 1.72
CA VAL A 110 6.15 -5.65 1.68
C VAL A 110 6.25 -6.46 2.97
N MET A 111 5.12 -6.70 3.61
CA MET A 111 4.98 -7.43 4.86
C MET A 111 4.00 -8.60 4.69
N ALA A 112 4.34 -9.75 5.24
CA ALA A 112 3.43 -10.89 5.26
C ALA A 112 2.30 -10.67 6.28
N ALA A 113 1.09 -11.16 5.99
CA ALA A 113 -0.02 -11.07 6.96
C ALA A 113 0.30 -11.73 8.31
N GLN A 114 1.07 -12.82 8.29
CA GLN A 114 1.51 -13.51 9.52
C GLN A 114 2.48 -12.66 10.35
N GLU A 115 3.34 -11.87 9.68
CA GLU A 115 4.27 -10.95 10.34
C GLU A 115 3.51 -9.85 11.08
N LEU A 116 2.43 -9.30 10.48
CA LEU A 116 1.54 -8.36 11.19
C LEU A 116 0.96 -8.96 12.48
N VAL A 117 0.48 -10.20 12.41
CA VAL A 117 -0.10 -10.88 13.59
C VAL A 117 0.93 -11.04 14.69
N THR A 118 2.16 -11.40 14.32
CA THR A 118 3.27 -11.53 15.27
C THR A 118 3.62 -10.18 15.91
N LEU A 119 3.70 -9.10 15.11
CA LEU A 119 3.99 -7.75 15.60
C LEU A 119 2.87 -7.19 16.48
N ASP A 120 1.60 -7.46 16.16
CA ASP A 120 0.46 -7.06 16.99
C ASP A 120 0.49 -7.79 18.34
N ALA A 121 0.86 -9.08 18.33
CA ALA A 121 0.97 -9.87 19.55
C ALA A 121 2.16 -9.46 20.43
N SER A 122 3.28 -9.00 19.86
CA SER A 122 4.41 -8.48 20.63
C SER A 122 4.24 -7.03 21.08
N GLY A 123 3.34 -6.27 20.44
CA GLY A 123 3.16 -4.83 20.68
C GLY A 123 4.03 -3.93 19.78
N ASP A 124 4.97 -4.51 19.05
CA ASP A 124 5.93 -3.80 18.18
C ASP A 124 5.27 -3.22 16.92
N LEU A 125 4.04 -3.63 16.59
CA LEU A 125 3.35 -3.14 15.40
C LEU A 125 3.12 -1.62 15.43
N THR A 126 2.91 -1.04 16.62
CA THR A 126 2.79 0.41 16.81
C THR A 126 4.05 1.13 16.30
N ASP A 127 5.22 0.70 16.78
CA ASP A 127 6.51 1.32 16.43
C ASP A 127 6.77 1.23 14.93
N VAL A 128 6.42 0.09 14.32
CA VAL A 128 6.58 -0.11 12.87
C VAL A 128 5.67 0.79 12.06
N LEU A 129 4.42 1.00 12.50
CA LEU A 129 3.47 1.88 11.83
C LEU A 129 3.86 3.36 11.98
N GLU A 130 4.32 3.77 13.16
CA GLU A 130 4.80 5.12 13.43
C GLU A 130 6.08 5.44 12.65
N ALA A 131 7.04 4.50 12.61
CA ALA A 131 8.25 4.65 11.81
C ALA A 131 7.97 4.78 10.30
N ALA A 132 6.85 4.24 9.83
CA ALA A 132 6.40 4.40 8.45
C ALA A 132 5.69 5.74 8.17
N GLY A 133 5.41 6.54 9.21
CA GLY A 133 4.74 7.84 9.10
C GLY A 133 3.24 7.81 9.42
N ALA A 134 2.69 6.71 9.94
CA ALA A 134 1.32 6.67 10.41
C ALA A 134 1.21 7.15 11.87
N VAL A 135 0.17 7.90 12.19
CA VAL A 135 -0.18 8.30 13.56
C VAL A 135 -1.21 7.31 14.10
N VAL A 136 -0.82 6.54 15.12
CA VAL A 136 -1.71 5.63 15.85
C VAL A 136 -2.67 6.45 16.72
N ASP A 137 -3.93 6.01 16.80
CA ASP A 137 -5.03 6.76 17.44
C ASP A 137 -5.25 8.17 16.85
N GLY A 138 -4.80 8.41 15.62
CA GLY A 138 -4.89 9.71 14.94
C GLY A 138 -6.29 10.08 14.44
N LEU A 139 -7.21 9.11 14.31
CA LEU A 139 -8.59 9.38 13.90
C LEU A 139 -9.44 9.92 15.07
N PRO A 140 -10.18 11.03 14.88
CA PRO A 140 -11.05 11.57 15.93
C PRO A 140 -12.23 10.63 16.20
N GLY A 141 -12.18 9.88 17.32
CA GLY A 141 -13.32 9.13 17.85
C GLY A 141 -12.98 7.76 18.45
N LYS A 142 -13.22 7.61 19.76
CA LYS A 142 -13.37 6.38 20.58
C LYS A 142 -12.83 5.03 20.02
N PHE A 143 -11.53 4.91 19.82
CA PHE A 143 -10.86 3.59 19.71
C PHE A 143 -9.78 3.44 20.78
N ARG A 144 -10.08 3.77 22.05
CA ARG A 144 -9.16 3.40 23.13
C ARG A 144 -9.22 1.89 23.33
N LYS A 145 -8.15 1.17 22.96
CA LYS A 145 -7.85 -0.15 23.55
C LYS A 145 -7.80 0.06 25.07
N GLN A 146 -8.76 -0.50 25.81
CA GLN A 146 -8.57 -0.71 27.24
C GLN A 146 -7.54 -1.84 27.35
N ALA A 147 -6.37 -1.53 27.87
CA ALA A 147 -5.39 -2.56 28.26
C ALA A 147 -5.97 -3.38 29.43
N PRO A 148 -5.74 -4.71 29.46
CA PRO A 148 -6.09 -5.55 30.61
C PRO A 148 -5.26 -5.21 31.86
#